data_AF-A0A2D4EXX7-F1
#
_entry.id   AF-A0A2D4EXX7-F1
#
_cell.length_a   1.000
_cell.length_b   1.000
_cell.length_c   1.000
_cell.angle_alpha   90.00
_cell.angle_beta   90.00
_cell.angle_gamma   90.00
#
_symmetry.space_group_name_H-M   'P 1'
#
loop_
_entity.id
_entity.type
_entity.pdbx_description
1 polymer ?
#
loop_
_entity_poly.entity_id
_entity_poly.type
_entity_poly.pdbx_seq_one_letter_code
_entity_poly.pdbx_strand_id
1 'polypeptide(L)'
;CTNCNGNKVVREKKVIEIHIDKGMKDGQKLVFHGEGDQEPDLEPGDVIIVLDQKDHSVFQRRGNDLVMKLKIQLTEALCGFKKTIETLDDRVLLISSKPGEVIKHGDIK
;
A
#
# COMPACT_ATOMS: atom_id res chain seq x y z
N CYS A 1 41.68 -5.30 22.57
CA CYS A 1 40.59 -4.50 21.97
C CYS A 1 39.52 -4.28 23.04
N THR A 2 39.40 -3.07 23.59
CA THR A 2 38.40 -2.71 24.62
C THR A 2 36.97 -2.64 24.09
N ASN A 3 36.81 -2.29 22.80
CA ASN A 3 35.49 -2.17 22.19
C ASN A 3 34.85 -3.52 21.86
N CYS A 4 35.65 -4.51 21.47
CA CYS A 4 35.18 -5.81 20.99
C CYS A 4 35.48 -6.97 21.96
N ASN A 5 36.26 -6.75 23.03
CA ASN A 5 36.67 -7.76 24.01
C ASN A 5 37.19 -9.09 23.42
N GLY A 6 37.83 -9.03 22.24
CA GLY A 6 38.34 -10.21 21.54
C GLY A 6 37.35 -10.88 20.58
N ASN A 7 36.09 -10.46 20.55
CA ASN A 7 35.04 -11.03 19.69
C ASN A 7 35.06 -10.53 18.24
N LYS A 8 35.96 -9.59 17.90
CA LYS A 8 36.13 -8.98 16.57
C LYS A 8 34.92 -8.24 15.97
N VAL A 9 33.74 -8.31 16.60
CA VAL A 9 32.51 -7.60 16.20
C VAL A 9 31.93 -6.79 17.36
N VAL A 10 31.15 -5.76 17.04
CA VAL A 10 30.41 -4.92 17.99
C VAL A 10 28.97 -4.74 17.51
N ARG A 11 28.02 -4.68 18.45
CA ARG A 11 26.63 -4.39 18.11
C ARG A 11 26.44 -2.90 17.89
N GLU A 12 25.96 -2.54 16.71
CA GLU A 12 25.64 -1.18 16.33
C GLU A 12 24.14 -1.03 16.08
N LYS A 13 23.59 0.16 16.40
CA LYS A 13 22.23 0.53 16.01
C LYS A 13 22.34 1.55 14.89
N LYS A 14 21.86 1.18 13.70
CA LYS A 14 21.82 2.05 12.52
C LYS A 14 20.37 2.37 12.16
N VAL A 15 20.13 3.61 11.75
CA VAL A 15 18.85 4.05 11.21
C VAL A 15 18.94 3.99 9.69
N ILE A 16 18.01 3.27 9.05
CA ILE A 16 17.89 3.19 7.60
C ILE A 16 16.70 4.04 7.19
N GLU A 17 16.94 5.10 6.43
CA GLU A 17 15.89 5.93 5.86
C GLU A 17 15.34 5.27 4.59
N ILE A 18 14.02 5.10 4.56
CA ILE A 18 13.34 4.43 3.46
C ILE A 18 12.43 5.44 2.79
N HIS A 19 12.64 5.66 1.49
CA HIS A 19 11.75 6.47 0.69
C HIS A 19 10.66 5.58 0.06
N ILE A 20 9.39 5.91 0.30
CA ILE A 20 8.26 5.22 -0.31
C ILE A 20 7.74 6.10 -1.44
N ASP A 21 8.05 5.70 -2.68
CA ASP A 21 7.57 6.39 -3.87
C ASP A 21 6.07 6.18 -4.09
N LYS A 22 5.45 7.18 -4.72
CA LYS A 22 4.03 7.11 -5.10
C LYS A 22 3.79 5.94 -6.05
N GLY A 23 2.82 5.10 -5.69
CA GLY A 23 2.40 3.96 -6.52
C GLY A 23 3.21 2.68 -6.32
N MET A 24 4.19 2.64 -5.41
CA MET A 24 4.84 1.39 -4.99
C MET A 24 3.79 0.34 -4.61
N LYS A 25 4.06 -0.92 -4.98
CA LYS A 25 3.10 -2.01 -4.86
C LYS A 25 3.32 -2.80 -3.58
N ASP A 26 2.25 -3.47 -3.15
CA ASP A 26 2.34 -4.51 -2.13
C ASP A 26 3.36 -5.58 -2.54
N GLY A 27 4.14 -6.07 -1.57
CA GLY A 27 5.19 -7.07 -1.77
C GLY A 27 6.44 -6.56 -2.48
N GLN A 28 6.51 -5.27 -2.85
CA GLN A 28 7.71 -4.71 -3.48
C GLN A 28 8.89 -4.74 -2.52
N LYS A 29 10.05 -5.17 -3.04
CA LYS A 29 11.28 -5.36 -2.26
C LYS A 29 12.22 -4.18 -2.44
N LEU A 30 12.72 -3.65 -1.33
CA LEU A 30 13.80 -2.67 -1.26
C LEU A 30 15.03 -3.38 -0.68
N VAL A 31 16.11 -3.44 -1.46
CA VAL A 31 17.33 -4.16 -1.09
C VAL A 31 18.39 -3.17 -0.67
N PHE A 32 18.91 -3.33 0.55
CA PHE A 32 20.03 -2.58 1.07
C PHE A 32 21.23 -3.51 1.18
N HIS A 33 22.17 -3.32 0.26
CA HIS A 33 23.32 -4.22 0.14
C HIS A 33 24.32 -4.03 1.27
N GLY A 34 24.78 -5.13 1.86
CA GLY A 34 25.81 -5.12 2.90
C GLY A 34 25.36 -4.52 4.24
N GLU A 35 24.05 -4.35 4.45
CA GLU A 35 23.47 -3.84 5.70
C GLU A 35 23.07 -4.97 6.68
N GLY A 36 23.32 -6.23 6.32
CA GLY A 36 23.05 -7.39 7.15
C GLY A 36 24.08 -7.60 8.27
N ASP A 37 23.94 -8.69 9.00
CA ASP A 37 24.89 -9.05 10.06
C ASP A 37 26.29 -9.28 9.48
N GLN A 38 27.29 -8.70 10.14
CA GLN A 38 28.69 -8.81 9.75
C GLN A 38 29.43 -9.80 10.66
N GLU A 39 30.19 -10.70 10.04
CA GLU A 39 31.11 -11.61 10.72
C GLU A 39 32.55 -11.38 10.21
N PRO A 40 33.58 -11.68 11.02
CA PRO A 40 34.97 -11.60 10.57
C PRO A 40 35.20 -12.52 9.36
N ASP A 41 35.95 -12.04 8.38
CA ASP A 41 36.34 -12.78 7.17
C ASP A 41 35.17 -13.14 6.21
N LEU A 42 33.97 -12.58 6.45
CA LEU A 42 32.78 -12.75 5.59
C LEU A 42 32.22 -11.40 5.12
N GLU A 43 31.64 -11.39 3.92
CA GLU A 43 30.90 -10.24 3.42
C GLU A 43 29.52 -10.16 4.11
N PRO A 44 29.09 -8.96 4.56
CA PRO A 44 27.77 -8.80 5.16
C PRO A 44 26.66 -9.12 4.16
N GLY A 45 25.57 -9.69 4.66
CA GLY A 45 24.38 -9.95 3.87
C GLY A 45 23.59 -8.69 3.51
N ASP A 46 22.47 -8.89 2.81
CA ASP A 46 21.56 -7.82 2.42
C ASP A 46 20.37 -7.71 3.39
N VAL A 47 19.93 -6.48 3.65
CA VAL A 47 18.64 -6.24 4.30
C VAL A 47 17.58 -6.01 3.22
N ILE A 48 16.58 -6.89 3.19
CA ILE A 48 15.46 -6.80 2.26
C ILE A 48 14.23 -6.34 3.02
N ILE A 49 13.75 -5.16 2.68
CA ILE A 49 12.50 -4.61 3.22
C ILE A 49 11.39 -4.89 2.22
N VAL A 50 10.34 -5.56 2.68
CA VAL A 50 9.16 -5.86 1.86
C VAL A 50 8.06 -4.90 2.26
N LEU A 51 7.51 -4.18 1.29
CA LEU A 51 6.36 -3.31 1.53
C LEU A 51 5.10 -4.15 1.75
N ASP A 52 4.40 -3.89 2.85
CA ASP A 52 3.13 -4.50 3.19
C ASP A 52 2.02 -3.44 3.10
N GLN A 53 1.08 -3.64 2.18
CA GLN A 53 -0.02 -2.71 1.98
C GLN A 53 -1.10 -2.94 3.03
N LYS A 54 -1.24 -1.98 3.96
CA LYS A 54 -2.32 -2.00 4.94
C LYS A 54 -3.70 -1.94 4.27
N ASP A 55 -4.60 -2.79 4.73
CA ASP A 55 -6.00 -2.75 4.33
C ASP A 55 -6.67 -1.42 4.66
N HIS A 56 -7.42 -0.90 3.69
CA HIS A 56 -8.19 0.33 3.84
C HIS A 56 -9.69 -0.01 4.01
N SER A 57 -10.39 0.75 4.85
CA SER A 57 -11.79 0.46 5.21
C SER A 57 -12.77 0.60 4.04
N VAL A 58 -12.51 1.56 3.15
CA VAL A 58 -13.36 1.88 1.98
C VAL A 58 -12.83 1.31 0.67
N PHE A 59 -11.55 1.54 0.37
CA PHE A 59 -10.93 1.19 -0.91
C PHE A 59 -10.15 -0.12 -0.84
N GLN A 60 -10.22 -0.89 -1.91
CA GLN A 60 -9.35 -2.02 -2.19
C GLN A 60 -8.56 -1.72 -3.46
N ARG A 61 -7.24 -1.73 -3.38
CA ARG A 61 -6.38 -1.55 -4.55
C ARG A 61 -6.42 -2.79 -5.44
N ARG A 62 -6.57 -2.60 -6.75
CA ARG A 62 -6.39 -3.64 -7.78
C ARG A 62 -5.43 -3.11 -8.84
N GLY A 63 -4.17 -3.53 -8.76
CA GLY A 63 -3.12 -3.00 -9.64
C GLY A 63 -2.91 -1.50 -9.43
N ASN A 64 -3.26 -0.70 -10.43
CA ASN A 64 -3.17 0.76 -10.38
C ASN A 64 -4.52 1.45 -10.08
N ASP A 65 -5.58 0.66 -9.92
CA ASP A 65 -6.93 1.15 -9.71
C ASP A 65 -7.36 1.00 -8.25
N LEU A 66 -8.31 1.85 -7.83
CA LEU A 66 -8.99 1.75 -6.54
C LEU A 66 -10.42 1.27 -6.77
N VAL A 67 -10.81 0.20 -6.08
CA VAL A 67 -12.16 -0.36 -6.12
C VAL A 67 -12.83 -0.11 -4.78
N MET A 68 -14.09 0.34 -4.79
CA MET A 68 -14.91 0.46 -3.60
C MET A 68 -16.28 -0.15 -3.81
N LYS A 69 -16.90 -0.63 -2.74
CA LYS A 69 -18.27 -1.14 -2.77
C LYS A 69 -19.24 -0.03 -2.42
N LEU A 70 -19.96 0.48 -3.41
CA LEU A 70 -21.03 1.46 -3.20
C LEU A 70 -22.38 0.73 -3.03
N LYS A 71 -22.98 0.87 -1.86
CA LYS A 71 -24.35 0.39 -1.61
C LYS A 71 -25.36 1.41 -2.14
N ILE A 72 -26.21 0.98 -3.05
CA ILE A 72 -27.32 1.77 -3.60
C ILE A 72 -28.65 1.07 -3.32
N GLN A 73 -29.71 1.85 -3.19
CA GLN A 73 -31.07 1.33 -3.06
C GLN A 73 -31.58 0.79 -4.40
N LEU A 74 -32.57 -0.10 -4.36
CA LEU A 74 -33.22 -0.61 -5.58
C LEU A 74 -33.81 0.53 -6.42
N THR A 75 -34.41 1.53 -5.77
CA THR A 75 -34.94 2.73 -6.40
C THR A 75 -33.85 3.53 -7.12
N GLU A 76 -32.69 3.69 -6.49
CA GLU A 76 -31.51 4.35 -7.08
C GLU A 76 -30.95 3.56 -8.27
N ALA A 77 -30.96 2.23 -8.21
CA ALA A 77 -30.49 1.36 -9.29
C ALA A 77 -31.39 1.39 -10.53
N LEU A 78 -32.71 1.63 -10.37
CA LEU A 78 -33.69 1.66 -11.45
C LEU A 78 -33.96 3.09 -11.98
N CYS A 79 -34.03 4.06 -11.08
CA CYS A 79 -34.42 5.45 -11.37
C CYS A 79 -33.23 6.41 -11.49
N GLY A 80 -32.00 5.92 -11.31
CA GLY A 80 -30.80 6.73 -11.28
C GLY A 80 -30.51 7.36 -9.92
N PHE A 81 -29.30 7.87 -9.74
CA PHE A 81 -28.86 8.49 -8.49
C PHE A 81 -27.79 9.56 -8.72
N LYS A 82 -27.55 10.34 -7.67
CA LYS A 82 -26.39 11.23 -7.53
C LYS A 82 -25.83 11.06 -6.12
N LYS A 83 -24.60 10.58 -5.99
CA LYS A 83 -23.93 10.38 -4.71
C LYS A 83 -22.52 10.94 -4.76
N THR A 84 -22.07 11.47 -3.66
CA THR A 84 -20.69 11.95 -3.49
C THR A 84 -19.83 10.86 -2.88
N ILE A 85 -18.57 10.81 -3.30
CA ILE A 85 -17.55 9.91 -2.80
C ILE A 85 -16.33 10.75 -2.45
N GLU A 86 -15.78 10.52 -1.28
CA GLU A 86 -14.51 11.10 -0.85
C GLU A 86 -13.36 10.21 -1.29
N THR A 87 -12.37 10.80 -1.94
CA THR A 87 -11.19 10.10 -2.47
C THR A 87 -10.02 10.15 -1.50
N LEU A 88 -8.94 9.41 -1.78
CA LEU A 88 -7.76 9.36 -0.89
C LEU A 88 -6.99 10.69 -0.79
N ASP A 89 -7.23 11.64 -1.69
CA ASP A 89 -6.65 12.98 -1.68
C ASP A 89 -7.66 14.05 -1.27
N ASP A 90 -8.67 13.65 -0.48
CA ASP A 90 -9.70 14.51 0.13
C ASP A 90 -10.60 15.25 -0.88
N ARG A 91 -10.54 14.90 -2.17
CA ARG A 91 -11.48 15.43 -3.16
C ARG A 91 -12.82 14.72 -3.07
N VAL A 92 -13.88 15.48 -3.30
CA VAL A 92 -15.24 14.97 -3.39
C VAL A 92 -15.62 14.81 -4.86
N LEU A 93 -15.88 13.58 -5.28
CA LEU A 93 -16.35 13.26 -6.63
C LEU A 93 -17.85 12.98 -6.61
N LEU A 94 -18.59 13.59 -7.53
CA LEU A 94 -20.01 13.32 -7.72
C LEU A 94 -20.19 12.21 -8.77
N ILE A 95 -20.62 11.03 -8.32
CA ILE A 95 -21.02 9.93 -9.20
C ILE A 95 -22.52 9.99 -9.45
N SER A 96 -22.91 9.84 -10.72
CA SER A 96 -24.31 9.85 -11.10
C SER A 96 -24.67 8.75 -12.09
N SER A 97 -25.90 8.28 -12.00
CA SER A 97 -26.54 7.37 -12.96
C SER A 97 -27.81 8.02 -13.48
N LYS A 98 -28.06 7.91 -14.79
CA LYS A 98 -29.24 8.51 -15.42
C LYS A 98 -30.48 7.64 -15.18
N PRO A 99 -31.68 8.22 -15.04
CA PRO A 99 -32.92 7.46 -15.05
C PRO A 99 -33.04 6.61 -16.33
N GLY A 100 -33.41 5.34 -16.18
CA GLY A 100 -33.51 4.38 -17.29
C GLY A 100 -32.24 3.57 -17.56
N GLU A 101 -31.10 3.94 -16.97
CA GLU A 101 -29.88 3.11 -16.96
C GLU A 101 -29.93 2.17 -15.73
N VAL A 102 -30.28 0.90 -15.97
CA VAL A 102 -30.44 -0.10 -14.90
C VAL A 102 -29.07 -0.64 -14.48
N ILE A 103 -28.73 -0.48 -13.20
CA ILE A 103 -27.52 -1.06 -12.60
C ILE A 103 -27.83 -2.43 -12.03
N LYS A 104 -27.12 -3.47 -12.48
CA LYS A 104 -27.27 -4.84 -11.96
C LYS A 104 -26.40 -5.04 -10.72
N HIS A 105 -26.74 -6.06 -9.94
CA HIS A 105 -25.94 -6.43 -8.78
C HIS A 105 -24.54 -6.89 -9.21
N GLY A 106 -23.51 -6.25 -8.68
CA GLY A 106 -22.11 -6.57 -8.97
C GLY A 106 -21.54 -5.86 -10.21
N ASP A 107 -22.32 -4.99 -10.86
CA ASP A 107 -21.80 -4.17 -11.96
C ASP A 107 -20.64 -3.28 -11.48
N ILE A 108 -19.61 -3.18 -12.32
CA ILE A 108 -18.45 -2.32 -12.11
C ILE A 108 -18.62 -1.12 -13.05
N LYS A 109 -18.56 0.08 -12.47
CA LYS A 109 -18.58 1.36 -13.19
C LYS A 109 -17.23 2.05 -13.07
#